data_AF-A0A1P8UXL7-F1
#
_entry.id   AF-A0A1P8UXL7-F1
#
_cell.length_a   1.000
_cell.length_b   1.000
_cell.length_c   1.000
_cell.angle_alpha   90.00
_cell.angle_beta   90.00
_cell.angle_gamma   90.00
#
_symmetry.space_group_name_H-M   'P 1'
#
loop_
_entity.id
_entity.type
_entity.pdbx_description
1 polymer ?
#
loop_
_entity_poly.entity_id
_entity_poly.type
_entity_poly.pdbx_seq_one_letter_code
_entity_poly.pdbx_strand_id
1 'polypeptide(L)'
;MGYELKTRDDGTVDLVEIIPVVIANFRDLAHAERYYGILAETGAAKPVASSRAAELNLPKAEPVPEARSSSGKTAAKLMVKVQPAEPKAEPEERPEWATPGDADWEQAFQALANGGDMKKIAAALNVNVYKLRAKYGAWCRNQKKPDPAPSPETGMETCRLCERAFKPTAESDGRCARCSKDG
;
A
#
# COMPACT_ATOMS: atom_id res chain seq x y z
N MET A 1 -24.96 -3.71 -6.47
CA MET A 1 -25.22 -2.32 -6.06
C MET A 1 -26.14 -2.39 -4.85
N GLY A 2 -25.70 -1.94 -3.68
CA GLY A 2 -26.53 -1.90 -2.46
C GLY A 2 -26.68 -0.45 -2.02
N TYR A 3 -27.81 -0.08 -1.43
CA TYR A 3 -28.04 1.24 -0.85
C TYR A 3 -28.48 1.08 0.61
N GLU A 4 -28.07 2.00 1.47
CA GLU A 4 -28.42 2.05 2.89
C GLU A 4 -28.89 3.45 3.26
N LEU A 5 -29.90 3.53 4.15
CA LEU A 5 -30.34 4.79 4.73
C LEU A 5 -29.62 5.03 6.05
N LYS A 6 -28.97 6.19 6.18
CA LYS A 6 -28.26 6.59 7.40
C LYS A 6 -28.94 7.81 8.01
N THR A 7 -29.50 7.64 9.21
CA THR A 7 -30.04 8.76 9.98
C THR A 7 -28.90 9.52 10.66
N ARG A 8 -28.90 10.85 10.52
CA ARG A 8 -27.96 11.75 11.21
C ARG A 8 -28.53 12.23 12.54
N ASP A 9 -27.68 12.83 13.37
CA ASP A 9 -28.06 13.33 14.70
C ASP A 9 -29.08 14.49 14.64
N ASP A 10 -29.16 15.18 13.50
CA ASP A 10 -30.14 16.24 13.20
C ASP A 10 -31.49 15.70 12.68
N GLY A 11 -31.66 14.36 12.60
CA GLY A 11 -32.89 13.71 12.17
C GLY A 11 -33.08 13.63 10.66
N THR A 12 -32.13 14.15 9.86
CA THR A 12 -32.11 13.96 8.41
C THR A 12 -31.65 12.54 8.04
N VAL A 13 -32.08 12.06 6.88
CA VAL A 13 -31.78 10.70 6.39
C VAL A 13 -31.02 10.80 5.08
N ASP A 14 -29.79 10.29 5.09
CA ASP A 14 -28.94 10.19 3.90
C ASP A 14 -29.17 8.84 3.21
N LEU A 15 -29.34 8.85 1.87
CA LEU A 15 -29.29 7.63 1.06
C LEU A 15 -27.84 7.42 0.60
N VAL A 16 -27.22 6.33 1.05
CA VAL A 16 -25.81 6.02 0.82
C VAL A 16 -25.69 4.80 -0.10
N GLU A 17 -24.89 4.92 -1.15
CA GLU A 17 -24.55 3.80 -2.03
C GLU A 17 -23.35 3.02 -1.47
N ILE A 18 -23.48 1.70 -1.38
CA ILE A 18 -22.41 0.78 -0.97
C ILE A 18 -21.69 0.30 -2.21
N ILE A 19 -20.50 0.88 -2.44
CA ILE A 19 -19.61 0.51 -3.55
C ILE A 19 -18.59 -0.50 -3.04
N PRO A 20 -18.56 -1.75 -3.55
CA PRO A 20 -17.53 -2.71 -3.19
C PRO A 20 -16.16 -2.25 -3.73
N VAL A 21 -15.17 -2.16 -2.85
CA VAL A 21 -13.80 -1.78 -3.20
C VAL A 21 -12.84 -2.92 -2.85
N VAL A 22 -12.05 -3.35 -3.83
CA VAL A 22 -10.99 -4.35 -3.62
C VAL A 22 -9.79 -3.66 -2.98
N ILE A 23 -9.54 -3.95 -1.70
CA ILE A 23 -8.44 -3.33 -0.93
C ILE A 23 -7.13 -4.13 -0.94
N ALA A 24 -7.18 -5.42 -1.31
CA ALA A 24 -6.03 -6.29 -1.40
C ALA A 24 -6.33 -7.51 -2.30
N ASN A 25 -5.28 -8.10 -2.88
CA ASN A 25 -5.34 -9.38 -3.59
C ASN A 25 -4.33 -10.34 -2.97
N PHE A 26 -4.77 -11.58 -2.72
CA PHE A 26 -3.95 -12.62 -2.10
C PHE A 26 -3.79 -13.80 -3.06
N ARG A 27 -2.61 -14.42 -3.07
CA ARG A 27 -2.36 -15.67 -3.81
C ARG A 27 -2.75 -16.92 -3.03
N ASP A 28 -2.84 -16.79 -1.71
CA ASP A 28 -3.08 -17.87 -0.77
C ASP A 28 -4.31 -17.55 0.09
N LEU A 29 -5.21 -18.53 0.21
CA LEU A 29 -6.49 -18.38 0.90
C LEU A 29 -6.31 -18.26 2.41
N ALA A 30 -5.41 -19.04 3.00
CA ALA A 30 -5.15 -18.99 4.44
C ALA A 30 -4.61 -17.62 4.88
N HIS A 31 -3.82 -16.95 4.03
CA HIS A 31 -3.38 -15.57 4.28
C HIS A 31 -4.53 -14.57 4.19
N ALA A 32 -5.41 -14.72 3.19
CA ALA A 32 -6.58 -13.87 3.04
C ALA A 32 -7.51 -13.98 4.27
N GLU A 33 -7.73 -15.19 4.77
CA GLU A 33 -8.57 -15.45 5.96
C GLU A 33 -8.00 -14.82 7.22
N ARG A 34 -6.67 -14.93 7.46
CA ARG A 34 -6.02 -14.25 8.59
C ARG A 34 -6.22 -12.74 8.53
N TYR A 35 -6.03 -12.15 7.34
CA TYR A 35 -6.19 -10.70 7.15
C TYR A 35 -7.66 -10.28 7.30
N TYR A 36 -8.59 -11.08 6.80
CA TYR A 36 -10.02 -10.89 6.97
C TYR A 36 -10.42 -10.93 8.45
N GLY A 37 -9.94 -11.92 9.20
CA GLY A 37 -10.21 -12.04 10.64
C GLY A 37 -9.79 -10.80 11.41
N ILE A 38 -8.58 -10.28 11.14
CA ILE A 38 -8.09 -9.05 11.76
C ILE A 38 -9.03 -7.87 11.46
N LEU A 39 -9.43 -7.68 10.19
CA LEU A 39 -10.31 -6.58 9.80
C LEU A 39 -11.73 -6.71 10.37
N ALA A 40 -12.24 -7.93 10.48
CA ALA A 40 -13.54 -8.20 11.09
C ALA A 40 -13.52 -7.93 12.60
N GLU A 41 -12.43 -8.28 13.29
CA GLU A 41 -12.28 -8.11 14.75
C GLU A 41 -11.94 -6.68 15.17
N THR A 42 -11.12 -5.96 14.39
CA THR A 42 -10.75 -4.55 14.69
C THR A 42 -11.85 -3.54 14.41
N GLY A 43 -13.06 -4.02 14.05
CA GLY A 43 -14.19 -3.15 13.79
C GLY A 43 -14.07 -2.49 12.42
N ALA A 44 -14.02 -3.30 11.36
CA ALA A 44 -14.94 -3.02 10.26
C ALA A 44 -16.33 -2.84 10.91
N ALA A 45 -16.94 -1.66 10.75
CA ALA A 45 -18.23 -1.33 11.31
C ALA A 45 -19.17 -2.55 11.26
N LYS A 46 -19.66 -2.97 12.44
CA LYS A 46 -20.48 -4.17 12.64
C LYS A 46 -21.31 -4.50 11.40
N PRO A 47 -21.12 -5.64 10.72
CA PRO A 47 -22.22 -6.20 9.95
C PRO A 47 -23.30 -6.55 10.97
N VAL A 48 -24.32 -5.70 11.09
CA VAL A 48 -25.49 -6.00 11.92
C VAL A 48 -26.11 -7.25 11.29
N ALA A 49 -26.06 -8.33 12.07
CA ALA A 49 -26.53 -9.65 11.69
C ALA A 49 -27.92 -9.56 11.05
N SER A 50 -28.01 -9.94 9.77
CA SER A 50 -29.29 -10.30 9.19
C SER A 50 -29.66 -11.68 9.74
N SER A 51 -30.40 -11.66 10.85
CA SER A 51 -31.03 -12.83 11.42
C SER A 51 -32.01 -13.43 10.41
N ARG A 52 -31.60 -14.50 9.72
CA ARG A 52 -32.54 -15.54 9.28
C ARG A 52 -31.83 -16.89 9.18
N ALA A 53 -31.81 -17.58 10.31
CA ALA A 53 -31.83 -19.03 10.31
C ALA A 53 -33.16 -19.49 9.67
N ALA A 54 -33.08 -20.20 8.56
CA ALA A 54 -34.11 -21.10 8.04
C ALA A 54 -33.39 -22.13 7.14
N GLU A 55 -32.64 -22.99 7.79
CA GLU A 55 -32.77 -24.45 7.72
C GLU A 55 -33.31 -25.11 6.42
N LEU A 56 -32.49 -26.03 5.90
CA LEU A 56 -32.81 -27.31 5.21
C LEU A 56 -33.46 -27.29 3.80
N ASN A 57 -32.66 -27.59 2.77
CA ASN A 57 -32.66 -28.94 2.15
C ASN A 57 -31.62 -29.08 1.03
N LEU A 58 -30.77 -30.11 1.17
CA LEU A 58 -30.00 -30.72 0.09
C LEU A 58 -30.86 -31.85 -0.51
N PRO A 59 -30.80 -32.11 -1.82
CA PRO A 59 -30.09 -33.35 -2.16
C PRO A 59 -29.22 -33.28 -3.43
N LYS A 60 -28.25 -34.18 -3.36
CA LYS A 60 -27.20 -34.63 -4.27
C LYS A 60 -27.74 -35.28 -5.56
N ALA A 61 -27.07 -35.02 -6.70
CA ALA A 61 -26.82 -36.00 -7.78
C ALA A 61 -25.81 -35.45 -8.81
N GLU A 62 -24.62 -36.04 -8.86
CA GLU A 62 -23.75 -36.13 -10.06
C GLU A 62 -24.25 -37.32 -10.94
N PRO A 63 -23.92 -37.49 -12.25
CA PRO A 63 -22.61 -37.25 -12.88
C PRO A 63 -22.56 -36.75 -14.35
N VAL A 64 -21.31 -36.48 -14.77
CA VAL A 64 -20.70 -36.09 -16.06
C VAL A 64 -21.15 -36.89 -17.31
N PRO A 65 -20.96 -36.41 -18.57
CA PRO A 65 -19.66 -36.54 -19.24
C PRO A 65 -19.23 -35.41 -20.22
N GLU A 66 -17.93 -35.45 -20.51
CA GLU A 66 -17.13 -34.69 -21.49
C GLU A 66 -17.75 -34.48 -22.89
N ALA A 67 -17.45 -33.34 -23.53
CA ALA A 67 -17.10 -33.31 -24.96
C ALA A 67 -16.45 -31.98 -25.41
N ARG A 68 -15.23 -32.13 -25.94
CA ARG A 68 -14.68 -31.47 -27.15
C ARG A 68 -14.21 -30.02 -27.07
N SER A 69 -12.88 -29.95 -26.94
CA SER A 69 -11.97 -29.13 -27.76
C SER A 69 -12.53 -28.70 -29.12
N SER A 70 -12.52 -27.39 -29.41
CA SER A 70 -12.30 -26.87 -30.77
C SER A 70 -11.88 -25.40 -30.73
N SER A 71 -10.74 -25.18 -31.38
CA SER A 71 -10.15 -23.90 -31.75
C SER A 71 -11.11 -23.06 -32.59
N GLY A 72 -11.13 -21.73 -32.40
CA GLY A 72 -11.94 -20.83 -33.21
C GLY A 72 -11.65 -19.36 -32.94
N LYS A 73 -10.64 -18.80 -33.63
CA LYS A 73 -10.52 -17.36 -33.84
C LYS A 73 -11.69 -16.87 -34.69
N THR A 74 -12.48 -15.92 -34.20
CA THR A 74 -13.12 -14.91 -35.06
C THR A 74 -13.28 -13.58 -34.32
N ALA A 75 -12.90 -12.52 -35.01
CA ALA A 75 -13.02 -11.15 -34.59
C ALA A 75 -14.48 -10.69 -34.61
N ALA A 76 -14.94 -10.07 -33.52
CA ALA A 76 -16.17 -9.29 -33.51
C ALA A 76 -15.84 -7.85 -33.13
N LYS A 77 -15.71 -7.03 -34.16
CA LYS A 77 -15.54 -5.58 -34.13
C LYS A 77 -16.90 -4.99 -33.72
N LEU A 78 -17.08 -4.68 -32.43
CA LEU A 78 -18.26 -3.98 -31.95
C LEU A 78 -18.11 -2.47 -32.24
N MET A 79 -18.87 -2.05 -33.25
CA MET A 79 -19.02 -0.67 -33.69
C MET A 79 -19.70 0.14 -32.59
N VAL A 80 -18.95 1.02 -31.93
CA VAL A 80 -19.53 2.06 -31.06
C VAL A 80 -19.99 3.21 -31.95
N LYS A 81 -21.29 3.45 -31.91
CA LYS A 81 -22.01 4.56 -32.54
C LYS A 81 -21.48 5.87 -31.96
N VAL A 82 -20.70 6.61 -32.74
CA VAL A 82 -20.22 7.95 -32.43
C VAL A 82 -21.43 8.89 -32.42
N GLN A 83 -21.84 9.32 -31.24
CA GLN A 83 -22.68 10.51 -31.08
C GLN A 83 -21.80 11.75 -31.31
N PRO A 84 -22.24 12.75 -32.09
CA PRO A 84 -21.55 14.03 -32.16
C PRO A 84 -21.63 14.70 -30.79
N ALA A 85 -20.54 14.65 -30.03
CA ALA A 85 -20.41 15.41 -28.80
C ALA A 85 -20.14 16.87 -29.18
N GLU A 86 -21.06 17.74 -28.77
CA GLU A 86 -20.90 19.18 -28.74
C GLU A 86 -19.58 19.57 -28.02
N PRO A 87 -18.89 20.63 -28.45
CA PRO A 87 -17.63 21.04 -27.86
C PRO A 87 -17.86 21.65 -26.47
N LYS A 88 -17.87 20.80 -25.44
CA LYS A 88 -17.91 21.24 -24.05
C LYS A 88 -16.49 21.57 -23.59
N ALA A 89 -16.21 22.86 -23.63
CA ALA A 89 -15.36 23.67 -22.76
C ALA A 89 -14.02 23.09 -22.25
N GLU A 90 -12.99 23.90 -22.53
CA GLU A 90 -11.66 24.04 -21.94
C GLU A 90 -11.38 23.40 -20.55
N PRO A 91 -10.12 23.01 -20.31
CA PRO A 91 -9.71 22.20 -19.17
C PRO A 91 -9.89 22.94 -17.84
N GLU A 92 -10.60 22.33 -16.89
CA GLU A 92 -10.60 22.79 -15.51
C GLU A 92 -9.16 22.86 -14.98
N GLU A 93 -8.79 24.05 -14.51
CA GLU A 93 -7.52 24.38 -13.89
C GLU A 93 -7.19 23.34 -12.80
N ARG A 94 -6.15 22.55 -13.03
CA ARG A 94 -5.50 21.83 -11.93
C ARG A 94 -5.02 22.90 -10.94
N PRO A 95 -5.38 22.83 -9.65
CA PRO A 95 -4.82 23.76 -8.68
C PRO A 95 -3.30 23.67 -8.77
N GLU A 96 -2.66 24.81 -9.04
CA GLU A 96 -1.21 24.93 -9.07
C GLU A 96 -0.70 24.68 -7.65
N TRP A 97 -0.41 23.42 -7.32
CA TRP A 97 0.19 23.08 -6.04
C TRP A 97 1.57 23.71 -6.01
N ALA A 98 1.82 24.51 -4.98
CA ALA A 98 3.13 25.08 -4.77
C ALA A 98 4.16 23.95 -4.65
N THR A 99 5.40 24.23 -5.07
CA THR A 99 6.55 23.41 -4.72
C THR A 99 7.36 24.20 -3.69
N PRO A 100 7.09 24.03 -2.39
CA PRO A 100 7.84 24.68 -1.33
C PRO A 100 9.33 24.38 -1.45
N GLY A 101 10.17 25.30 -0.98
CA GLY A 101 11.61 25.09 -0.90
C GLY A 101 11.95 24.00 0.11
N ASP A 102 13.15 23.43 0.02
CA ASP A 102 13.59 22.36 0.94
C ASP A 102 13.52 22.77 2.43
N ALA A 103 13.74 24.05 2.75
CA ALA A 103 13.60 24.58 4.11
C ALA A 103 12.15 24.51 4.63
N ASP A 104 11.17 24.80 3.79
CA ASP A 104 9.74 24.71 4.15
C ASP A 104 9.33 23.26 4.39
N TRP A 105 9.92 22.32 3.65
CA TRP A 105 9.71 20.89 3.83
C TRP A 105 10.27 20.40 5.17
N GLU A 106 11.49 20.81 5.53
CA GLU A 106 12.09 20.43 6.81
C GLU A 106 11.27 20.94 8.00
N GLN A 107 10.83 22.19 7.95
CA GLN A 107 9.97 22.76 8.99
C GLN A 107 8.63 22.02 9.08
N ALA A 108 8.03 21.66 7.95
CA ALA A 108 6.80 20.87 7.90
C ALA A 108 6.98 19.46 8.45
N PHE A 109 8.10 18.79 8.17
CA PHE A 109 8.39 17.46 8.71
C PHE A 109 8.66 17.49 10.21
N GLN A 110 9.36 18.52 10.72
CA GLN A 110 9.52 18.72 12.15
C GLN A 110 8.16 18.96 12.84
N ALA A 111 7.28 19.79 12.26
CA ALA A 111 5.94 20.01 12.78
C ALA A 111 5.10 18.71 12.79
N LEU A 112 5.21 17.86 11.76
CA LEU A 112 4.59 16.54 11.73
C LEU A 112 5.17 15.58 12.79
N ALA A 113 6.49 15.60 13.00
CA ALA A 113 7.15 14.78 14.02
C ALA A 113 6.72 15.18 15.45
N ASN A 114 6.43 16.46 15.67
CA ASN A 114 5.90 16.99 16.94
C ASN A 114 4.39 16.72 17.15
N GLY A 115 3.75 15.92 16.28
CA GLY A 115 2.32 15.57 16.39
C GLY A 115 1.36 16.54 15.68
N GLY A 116 1.86 17.38 14.78
CA GLY A 116 1.03 18.27 13.97
C GLY A 116 0.08 17.54 13.01
N ASP A 117 -1.05 18.18 12.70
CA ASP A 117 -2.04 17.62 11.76
C ASP A 117 -1.60 17.77 10.30
N MET A 118 -1.58 16.65 9.58
CA MET A 118 -1.07 16.57 8.21
C MET A 118 -1.93 17.31 7.19
N LYS A 119 -3.23 17.49 7.42
CA LYS A 119 -4.09 18.29 6.55
C LYS A 119 -3.85 19.79 6.76
N LYS A 120 -3.65 20.23 8.01
CA LYS A 120 -3.35 21.64 8.34
C LYS A 120 -2.02 22.08 7.73
N ILE A 121 -0.99 21.23 7.83
CA ILE A 121 0.34 21.52 7.29
C ILE A 121 0.33 21.53 5.76
N ALA A 122 -0.39 20.59 5.13
CA ALA A 122 -0.55 20.56 3.68
C ALA A 122 -1.28 21.80 3.15
N ALA A 123 -2.32 22.27 3.85
CA ALA A 123 -3.04 23.49 3.52
C ALA A 123 -2.15 24.74 3.66
N ALA A 124 -1.35 24.82 4.74
CA ALA A 124 -0.43 25.94 4.96
C ALA A 124 0.66 26.04 3.88
N LEU A 125 1.15 24.91 3.39
CA LEU A 125 2.16 24.83 2.32
C LEU A 125 1.57 24.86 0.91
N ASN A 126 0.23 24.90 0.78
CA ASN A 126 -0.49 24.72 -0.48
C ASN A 126 0.00 23.50 -1.30
N VAL A 127 0.28 22.39 -0.59
CA VAL A 127 0.74 21.13 -1.20
C VAL A 127 -0.31 20.06 -1.08
N ASN A 128 -0.28 19.14 -2.03
CA ASN A 128 -1.10 17.94 -1.96
C ASN A 128 -0.70 17.07 -0.74
N VAL A 129 -1.69 16.67 0.07
CA VAL A 129 -1.50 15.82 1.26
C VAL A 129 -0.76 14.51 0.94
N TYR A 130 -1.01 13.91 -0.24
CA TYR A 130 -0.33 12.70 -0.69
C TYR A 130 1.17 12.93 -0.93
N LYS A 131 1.54 14.09 -1.49
CA LYS A 131 2.94 14.48 -1.74
C LYS A 131 3.67 14.71 -0.41
N LEU A 132 3.02 15.39 0.54
CA LEU A 132 3.54 15.59 1.90
C LEU A 132 3.76 14.26 2.63
N ARG A 133 2.78 13.35 2.57
CA ARG A 133 2.89 12.02 3.19
C ARG A 133 4.03 11.19 2.59
N ALA A 134 4.17 11.20 1.27
CA ALA A 134 5.24 10.47 0.58
C ALA A 134 6.64 10.99 0.96
N LYS A 135 6.82 12.32 0.98
CA LYS A 135 8.06 12.96 1.39
C LYS A 135 8.38 12.77 2.88
N TYR A 136 7.38 12.90 3.76
CA TYR A 136 7.54 12.62 5.19
C TYR A 136 7.96 11.17 5.45
N GLY A 137 7.38 10.20 4.73
CA GLY A 137 7.80 8.80 4.80
C GLY A 137 9.23 8.54 4.31
N ALA A 138 9.74 9.32 3.36
CA ALA A 138 11.15 9.27 2.95
C ALA A 138 12.06 9.90 4.03
N TRP A 139 11.65 11.04 4.59
CA TRP A 139 12.36 11.72 5.67
C TRP A 139 12.47 10.83 6.93
N CYS A 140 11.38 10.19 7.37
CA CYS A 140 11.41 9.24 8.49
C CYS A 140 12.32 8.03 8.23
N ARG A 141 12.41 7.56 6.97
CA ARG A 141 13.35 6.48 6.61
C ARG A 141 14.80 6.95 6.65
N ASN A 142 15.09 8.18 6.27
CA ASN A 142 16.43 8.74 6.35
C ASN A 142 16.86 9.02 7.80
N GLN A 143 15.93 9.42 8.67
CA GLN A 143 16.15 9.54 10.13
C GLN A 143 16.44 8.19 10.81
N LYS A 144 15.85 7.10 10.31
CA LYS A 144 16.02 5.73 10.85
C LYS A 144 17.21 4.98 10.25
N LYS A 145 17.90 5.53 9.26
CA LYS A 145 19.14 4.92 8.79
C LYS A 145 20.19 5.18 9.87
N PRO A 146 20.79 4.13 10.49
CA PRO A 146 22.10 4.32 11.10
C PRO A 146 23.03 4.85 10.01
N ASP A 147 24.00 5.69 10.40
CA ASP A 147 24.98 6.35 9.54
C ASP A 147 25.24 5.64 8.20
N PRO A 148 25.29 6.38 7.07
CA PRO A 148 25.68 5.78 5.80
C PRO A 148 26.96 5.00 6.04
N ALA A 149 26.89 3.67 5.82
CA ALA A 149 28.00 2.78 6.02
C ALA A 149 29.26 3.45 5.45
N PRO A 150 30.37 3.56 6.22
CA PRO A 150 31.57 4.20 5.72
C PRO A 150 31.92 3.54 4.40
N SER A 151 32.26 4.37 3.40
CA SER A 151 32.72 3.93 2.08
C SER A 151 33.56 2.66 2.20
N PRO A 152 33.33 1.64 1.35
CA PRO A 152 33.93 0.32 1.50
C PRO A 152 35.47 0.28 1.39
N GLU A 153 36.16 1.41 1.28
CA GLU A 153 37.58 1.49 0.99
C GLU A 153 38.46 1.79 2.21
N THR A 154 37.92 2.18 3.37
CA THR A 154 38.74 2.63 4.52
C THR A 154 38.73 1.69 5.74
N GLY A 155 38.20 0.47 5.60
CA GLY A 155 38.01 -0.44 6.74
C GLY A 155 38.33 -1.90 6.44
N MET A 156 39.17 -2.19 5.46
CA MET A 156 39.65 -3.55 5.22
C MET A 156 41.09 -3.69 5.74
N GLU A 157 41.31 -4.64 6.66
CA GLU A 157 42.65 -5.04 7.07
C GLU A 157 43.09 -6.28 6.29
N THR A 158 44.39 -6.46 6.09
CA THR A 158 44.95 -7.65 5.45
C THR A 158 45.26 -8.72 6.50
N CYS A 159 44.81 -9.95 6.28
CA CYS A 159 45.08 -11.07 7.18
C CYS A 159 46.58 -11.36 7.26
N ARG A 160 47.14 -11.47 8.47
CA ARG A 160 48.58 -11.79 8.67
C ARG A 160 49.01 -13.17 8.19
N LEU A 161 48.06 -14.09 7.95
CA LEU A 161 48.35 -15.48 7.55
C LEU A 161 48.14 -15.74 6.05
N CYS A 162 47.16 -15.08 5.44
CA CYS A 162 46.78 -15.35 4.06
C CYS A 162 46.67 -14.10 3.18
N GLU A 163 47.02 -12.93 3.72
CA GLU A 163 47.09 -11.62 3.05
C GLU A 163 45.78 -11.14 2.42
N ARG A 164 44.68 -11.88 2.62
CA ARG A 164 43.36 -11.47 2.12
C ARG A 164 42.83 -10.29 2.90
N ALA A 165 42.31 -9.30 2.17
CA ALA A 165 41.54 -8.21 2.73
C ALA A 165 40.28 -8.75 3.41
N PHE A 166 40.04 -8.32 4.65
CA PHE A 166 38.84 -8.68 5.41
C PHE A 166 38.39 -7.49 6.25
N LYS A 167 37.11 -7.49 6.64
CA LYS A 167 36.56 -6.47 7.52
C LYS A 167 36.91 -6.83 8.97
N PRO A 168 37.69 -6.00 9.70
CA PRO A 168 38.02 -6.29 11.08
C PRO A 168 36.77 -6.20 11.95
N THR A 169 36.65 -7.13 12.89
CA THR A 169 35.70 -7.07 14.00
C THR A 169 36.50 -6.82 15.27
N ALA A 170 35.85 -6.39 16.36
CA ALA A 170 36.56 -6.17 17.63
C ALA A 170 37.31 -7.42 18.15
N GLU A 171 36.96 -8.59 17.64
CA GLU A 171 37.53 -9.89 18.00
C GLU A 171 38.58 -10.40 16.98
N SER A 172 38.79 -9.71 15.86
CA SER A 172 39.77 -10.14 14.86
C SER A 172 41.17 -9.66 15.23
N ASP A 173 42.00 -10.55 15.79
CA ASP A 173 43.41 -10.30 16.10
C ASP A 173 44.30 -10.30 14.82
N GLY A 174 43.96 -9.44 13.85
CA GLY A 174 44.65 -9.34 12.56
C GLY A 174 44.52 -10.58 11.66
N ARG A 175 43.52 -11.44 11.91
CA ARG A 175 43.25 -12.66 11.14
C ARG A 175 41.84 -12.65 10.57
N CYS A 176 41.69 -13.16 9.34
CA CYS A 176 40.37 -13.32 8.72
C CYS A 176 39.56 -14.45 9.40
N ALA A 177 38.24 -14.43 9.24
CA ALA A 177 37.30 -15.38 9.85
C ALA A 177 37.55 -16.87 9.52
N ARG A 178 38.39 -17.16 8.52
CA ARG A 178 38.85 -18.52 8.20
C ARG A 178 40.06 -18.88 9.07
N CYS A 179 41.13 -18.09 8.98
CA CYS A 179 42.37 -18.31 9.73
C CYS A 179 42.25 -18.13 11.25
N SER A 180 41.20 -17.48 11.75
CA SER A 180 40.93 -17.39 13.19
C SER A 180 40.25 -18.64 13.77
N LYS A 181 39.67 -19.51 12.93
CA LYS A 181 39.02 -20.76 13.37
C LYS A 181 39.95 -21.97 13.35
N ASP A 182 41.04 -21.89 12.61
CA ASP A 182 41.98 -22.99 12.37
C ASP A 182 43.16 -23.02 13.38
N GLY A 183 43.15 -22.15 14.42
CA GLY A 183 44.21 -22.06 15.44
C GLY A 183 43.69 -22.37 16.83
#